data_AF-A0A3D3CPI5-F1
#
_entry.id   AF-A0A3D3CPI5-F1
#
_cell.length_a   1.000
_cell.length_b   1.000
_cell.length_c   1.000
_cell.angle_alpha   90.00
_cell.angle_beta   90.00
_cell.angle_gamma   90.00
#
_symmetry.space_group_name_H-M   'P 1'
#
loop_
_entity.id
_entity.type
_entity.pdbx_description
1 polymer ?
#
loop_
_entity_poly.entity_id
_entity_poly.type
_entity_poly.pdbx_seq_one_letter_code
_entity_poly.pdbx_strand_id
1 'polypeptide(L)' 'MINIWDRLKGKNLKTKMVLQIHDELLFEAPEDEIEIARELIKHEMENAMTL' A
#
# COMPACT_ATOMS: atom_id res chain seq x y z
N MET A 1 6.37 -1.78 4.68
CA MET A 1 5.61 -0.56 5.03
C MET A 1 6.20 0.70 4.41
N ILE A 2 7.47 1.03 4.65
CA ILE A 2 8.12 2.23 4.07
C ILE A 2 8.02 2.23 2.54
N ASN A 3 8.36 1.10 1.89
CA ASN A 3 8.27 0.97 0.44
C ASN A 3 6.86 1.19 -0.13
N ILE A 4 5.82 0.76 0.59
CA ILE A 4 4.43 1.01 0.20
C ILE A 4 4.17 2.52 0.18
N TRP A 5 4.56 3.22 1.24
CA TRP A 5 4.39 4.67 1.33
C TRP A 5 5.15 5.42 0.22
N ASP A 6 6.41 5.05 -0.03
CA ASP A 6 7.23 5.64 -1.09
C ASP A 6 6.63 5.41 -2.47
N ARG A 7 6.13 4.20 -2.74
CA ARG A 7 5.48 3.88 -4.02
C ARG A 7 4.15 4.59 -4.22
N LEU A 8 3.30 4.66 -3.18
CA LEU A 8 2.04 5.40 -3.25
C LEU A 8 2.30 6.88 -3.56
N LYS A 9 3.29 7.48 -2.89
CA LYS A 9 3.71 8.86 -3.12
C LYS A 9 4.34 9.07 -4.50
N GLY A 10 5.20 8.15 -4.94
CA GLY A 10 5.86 8.20 -6.24
C GLY A 10 4.89 8.08 -7.42
N LYS A 11 3.78 7.36 -7.26
CA LYS A 11 2.67 7.30 -8.24
C LYS A 11 1.64 8.41 -8.05
N ASN A 12 1.85 9.31 -7.08
CA ASN A 12 0.94 10.40 -6.74
C ASN A 12 -0.50 9.93 -6.46
N LEU A 13 -0.63 8.75 -5.87
CA LEU A 13 -1.92 8.18 -5.45
C LEU A 13 -2.42 8.91 -4.20
N LYS A 14 -3.73 9.12 -4.12
CA LYS A 14 -4.40 9.71 -2.96
C LYS A 14 -4.67 8.68 -1.87
N THR A 15 -4.46 7.40 -2.16
CA THR A 15 -4.52 6.28 -1.20
C THR A 15 -3.68 6.56 0.06
N LYS A 16 -4.26 6.34 1.24
CA LYS A 16 -3.63 6.55 2.55
C LYS A 16 -3.76 5.31 3.44
N MET A 17 -2.72 5.03 4.20
CA MET A 17 -2.79 4.07 5.31
C MET A 17 -3.45 4.75 6.51
N VAL A 18 -4.57 4.20 6.96
CA VAL A 18 -5.37 4.73 8.07
C VAL A 18 -4.91 4.13 9.39
N LEU A 19 -4.64 2.82 9.39
CA LEU A 19 -4.36 2.07 10.61
C LEU A 19 -3.40 0.91 10.32
N GLN A 20 -2.57 0.60 11.30
CA GLN A 20 -1.81 -0.64 11.36
C GLN A 20 -2.11 -1.30 12.70
N ILE A 21 -2.47 -2.58 12.68
CA ILE A 21 -2.60 -3.41 13.88
C ILE A 21 -1.87 -4.72 13.60
N HIS A 22 -0.82 -5.02 14.37
CA HIS A 22 -0.02 -6.23 14.19
C HIS A 22 0.48 -6.36 12.74
N ASP A 23 0.03 -7.41 12.03
CA ASP A 23 0.30 -7.75 10.65
C ASP A 23 -0.78 -7.25 9.67
N GLU A 24 -1.81 -6.57 10.16
CA GLU A 24 -2.88 -5.98 9.36
C GLU A 24 -2.64 -4.50 9.07
N LEU A 25 -2.97 -4.09 7.84
CA LEU A 25 -2.89 -2.72 7.35
C LEU A 25 -4.24 -2.31 6.76
N LEU A 26 -4.80 -1.21 7.24
CA LEU A 26 -6.03 -0.62 6.74
C LEU A 26 -5.72 0.59 5.87
N PHE A 27 -6.28 0.63 4.67
CA PHE A 27 -6.11 1.73 3.72
C PHE A 27 -7.45 2.32 3.31
N GLU A 28 -7.45 3.62 3.05
CA GLU A 28 -8.53 4.37 2.41
C GLU A 28 -8.02 4.87 1.06
N ALA A 29 -8.79 4.62 -0.01
CA ALA A 29 -8.44 4.99 -1.37
C ALA A 29 -9.67 5.50 -2.13
N PRO A 30 -9.52 6.43 -3.09
CA PRO A 30 -10.55 6.71 -4.08
C PRO A 30 -10.94 5.46 -4.88
N GLU A 31 -12.20 5.35 -5.32
CA GLU A 31 -12.70 4.17 -6.05
C GLU A 31 -11.89 3.84 -7.31
N ASP A 32 -11.42 4.87 -8.02
CA ASP A 32 -10.60 4.75 -9.23
C ASP A 32 -9.16 4.28 -8.97
N GLU A 33 -8.69 4.36 -7.73
CA GLU A 33 -7.35 3.93 -7.32
C GLU A 33 -7.33 2.54 -6.66
N ILE A 34 -8.49 1.98 -6.29
CA ILE A 34 -8.58 0.74 -5.49
C ILE A 34 -7.75 -0.39 -6.11
N GLU A 35 -7.92 -0.65 -7.41
CA GLU A 35 -7.25 -1.78 -8.07
C GLU A 35 -5.73 -1.58 -8.13
N ILE A 36 -5.30 -0.38 -8.52
CA ILE A 36 -3.87 -0.02 -8.63
C ILE A 36 -3.19 -0.06 -7.26
N ALA A 37 -3.84 0.49 -6.23
CA ALA A 37 -3.34 0.49 -4.87
C ALA A 37 -3.25 -0.93 -4.32
N ARG A 38 -4.27 -1.76 -4.56
CA ARG A 38 -4.32 -3.17 -4.13
C ARG A 38 -3.15 -3.97 -4.69
N GLU A 39 -2.95 -3.92 -6.01
CA GLU A 39 -1.85 -4.67 -6.66
C GLU A 39 -0.49 -4.24 -6.14
N LEU A 40 -0.30 -2.92 -5.98
CA LEU A 40 0.94 -2.33 -5.48
C LEU A 40 1.22 -2.76 -4.04
N ILE A 41 0.24 -2.61 -3.14
CA ILE A 41 0.37 -2.98 -1.74
C ILE A 41 0.68 -4.47 -1.61
N LYS A 42 -0.05 -5.32 -2.34
CA LYS A 42 0.16 -6.77 -2.32
C LYS A 42 1.58 -7.13 -2.74
N HIS A 43 2.05 -6.57 -3.87
CA HIS A 43 3.40 -6.82 -4.36
C HIS A 43 4.47 -6.40 -3.35
N GLU A 44 4.33 -5.23 -2.73
CA GLU A 44 5.27 -4.75 -1.73
C GLU A 44 5.26 -5.58 -0.43
N MET A 45 4.10 -6.11 -0.04
CA MET A 45 4.00 -7.00 1.13
C MET A 45 4.65 -8.36 0.85
N GLU A 46 4.40 -8.97 -0.31
CA GLU A 46 4.95 -10.29 -0.68
C GLU A 46 6.48 -10.25 -0.88
N ASN A 47 7.02 -9.11 -1.31
CA ASN A 47 8.44 -8.93 -1.58
C ASN A 47 9.16 -8.13 -0.48
N ALA A 48 8.53 -7.96 0.70
CA ALA A 48 9.09 -7.19 1.80
C ALA A 48 10.40 -7.79 2.35
N MET A 49 10.63 -9.08 2.15
CA MET A 49 11.81 -9.80 2.59
C MET A 49 12.17 -10.88 1.57
N THR A 50 13.47 -11.07 1.34
CA THR A 50 14.02 -12.25 0.68
C THR A 50 14.75 -13.08 1.73
N LEU A 51 14.52 -14.40 1.73
CA LEU A 51 15.16 -15.36 2.64
C LEU A 51 16.63 -15.61 2.30
#